data_AF-A0A2N6GF14-F1
#
_entry.id   AF-A0A2N6GF14-F1
#
_cell.length_a   1.000
_cell.length_b   1.000
_cell.length_c   1.000
_cell.angle_alpha   90.00
_cell.angle_beta   90.00
_cell.angle_gamma   90.00
#
_symmetry.space_group_name_H-M   'P 1'
#
loop_
_entity.id
_entity.type
_entity.pdbx_description
1 polymer ?
#
loop_
_entity_poly.entity_id
_entity_poly.type
_entity_poly.pdbx_seq_one_letter_code
_entity_poly.pdbx_strand_id
1 'polypeptide(L)'
;MMHMRKSDLFLISLVFACILVAVTFVDAHWRVLNAGSHLDGMAQMVRQLELTDLSLFTEARYTRHLSQADYHTAFQDHPLAIEHFPSGSLIHPPQLLQGTDEVIFPETALPD
;
A
#
# COMPACT_ATOMS: atom_id res chain seq x y z
N MET A 1 17.83 -41.15 -24.41
CA MET A 1 16.68 -40.54 -23.70
C MET A 1 17.16 -40.08 -22.34
N MET A 2 17.24 -38.76 -22.13
CA MET A 2 17.66 -38.19 -20.85
C MET A 2 16.55 -38.48 -19.83
N HIS A 3 16.87 -39.26 -18.81
CA HIS A 3 15.92 -39.61 -17.77
C HIS A 3 15.75 -38.39 -16.85
N MET A 4 14.65 -37.63 -17.02
CA MET A 4 14.37 -36.47 -16.19
C MET A 4 14.19 -36.92 -14.74
N ARG A 5 15.01 -36.38 -13.84
CA ARG A 5 14.87 -36.65 -12.42
C ARG A 5 13.74 -35.77 -11.88
N LYS A 6 13.10 -36.22 -10.79
CA LYS A 6 12.03 -35.44 -10.13
C LYS A 6 12.51 -34.06 -9.68
N SER A 7 13.80 -33.93 -9.32
CA SER A 7 14.46 -32.66 -9.00
C SER A 7 14.48 -31.69 -10.18
N ASP A 8 14.68 -32.19 -11.40
CA ASP A 8 14.78 -31.37 -12.60
C ASP A 8 13.40 -30.77 -12.93
N LEU A 9 12.34 -31.57 -12.78
CA LEU A 9 10.97 -31.10 -12.92
C LEU A 9 10.60 -30.05 -11.87
N PHE A 10 11.01 -30.27 -10.61
CA PHE A 10 10.80 -29.29 -9.55
C PHE A 10 11.53 -27.97 -9.84
N LEU A 11 12.79 -28.04 -10.26
CA LEU A 11 13.57 -26.84 -10.58
C LEU A 11 12.98 -26.07 -11.77
N ILE A 12 12.56 -26.78 -12.82
CA ILE A 12 11.87 -26.16 -13.97
C ILE A 12 10.58 -25.47 -13.50
N SER A 13 9.77 -26.14 -12.67
CA SER A 13 8.54 -25.56 -12.11
C SER A 13 8.82 -24.32 -11.26
N LEU A 14 9.85 -24.37 -10.42
CA LEU A 14 10.25 -23.24 -9.58
C LEU A 14 10.70 -22.04 -10.42
N VAL A 15 11.59 -22.27 -11.39
CA VAL A 15 12.04 -21.21 -12.30
C VAL A 15 10.87 -20.62 -13.08
N PHE A 16 9.96 -21.46 -13.57
CA PHE A 16 8.75 -21.01 -14.24
C PHE A 16 7.87 -20.14 -13.32
N ALA A 17 7.67 -20.53 -12.07
CA ALA A 17 6.95 -19.73 -11.09
C ALA A 17 7.63 -18.38 -10.82
N CYS A 18 8.97 -18.37 -10.66
CA CYS A 18 9.73 -17.13 -10.51
C CYS A 18 9.59 -16.19 -11.73
N ILE A 19 9.59 -16.75 -12.94
CA ILE A 19 9.36 -15.98 -14.17
C ILE A 19 7.96 -15.37 -14.17
N LEU A 20 6.92 -16.14 -13.81
CA LEU A 20 5.56 -15.62 -13.71
C LEU A 20 5.45 -14.47 -12.70
N VAL A 21 6.11 -14.60 -11.55
CA VAL A 21 6.19 -13.51 -10.56
C VAL A 21 6.90 -12.30 -11.15
N ALA A 22 8.03 -12.46 -11.85
CA ALA A 22 8.71 -11.33 -12.48
C ALA A 22 7.82 -10.61 -13.51
N VAL A 23 7.02 -11.37 -14.28
CA VAL A 23 6.06 -10.81 -15.24
C VAL A 23 4.99 -9.96 -14.55
N THR A 24 4.51 -10.32 -13.36
CA THR A 24 3.52 -9.49 -12.64
C THR A 24 4.10 -8.14 -12.22
N PHE A 25 5.38 -8.09 -11.84
CA PHE A 25 6.05 -6.82 -11.54
C PHE A 25 6.21 -5.92 -12.77
N VAL A 26 6.53 -6.52 -13.93
CA VAL A 26 6.61 -5.77 -15.20
C VAL A 26 5.24 -5.22 -15.60
N ASP A 27 4.18 -6.04 -15.51
CA ASP A 27 2.80 -5.61 -15.77
C ASP A 27 2.37 -4.50 -14.79
N ALA A 28 2.66 -4.65 -13.50
CA ALA A 28 2.38 -3.63 -12.50
C ALA A 28 3.10 -2.31 -12.80
N HIS A 29 4.38 -2.37 -13.21
CA HIS A 29 5.14 -1.18 -13.57
C HIS A 29 4.54 -0.46 -14.78
N TRP A 30 4.17 -1.20 -15.83
CA TRP A 30 3.48 -0.62 -16.99
C TRP A 30 2.12 -0.04 -16.63
N ARG A 31 1.35 -0.69 -15.75
CA ARG A 31 0.07 -0.14 -15.26
C ARG A 31 0.24 1.17 -14.53
N VAL A 32 1.24 1.27 -13.64
CA VAL A 32 1.52 2.51 -12.90
C VAL A 32 1.85 3.66 -13.87
N LEU A 33 2.70 3.40 -14.87
CA LEU A 33 3.04 4.41 -15.89
C LEU A 33 1.82 4.87 -16.70
N ASN A 34 0.88 3.97 -16.97
CA ASN A 34 -0.33 4.26 -17.75
C ASN A 34 -1.53 4.69 -16.88
N ALA A 35 -1.41 4.68 -15.55
CA ALA A 35 -2.51 4.98 -14.64
C ALA A 35 -2.92 6.46 -14.64
N GLY A 36 -2.06 7.37 -15.14
CA GLY A 36 -2.27 8.81 -15.07
C GLY A 36 -3.62 9.26 -15.62
N SER A 37 -4.00 8.83 -16.83
CA SER A 37 -5.28 9.23 -17.45
C SER A 37 -6.50 8.74 -16.67
N HIS A 38 -6.41 7.56 -16.06
CA HIS A 38 -7.48 7.01 -15.23
C HIS A 38 -7.60 7.79 -13.91
N LEU A 39 -6.46 8.09 -13.27
CA LEU A 39 -6.41 8.89 -12.05
C LEU A 39 -6.91 10.32 -12.27
N ASP A 40 -6.57 10.94 -13.40
CA ASP A 40 -7.05 12.28 -13.77
C ASP A 40 -8.58 12.29 -13.92
N GLY A 41 -9.15 11.26 -14.55
CA GLY A 41 -10.61 11.12 -14.67
C GLY A 41 -11.30 10.94 -13.30
N MET A 42 -10.71 10.14 -12.42
CA MET A 42 -11.20 9.98 -11.04
C MET A 42 -11.11 11.29 -10.24
N ALA A 43 -10.00 12.01 -10.36
CA ALA A 43 -9.82 13.31 -9.71
C ALA A 43 -10.82 14.36 -10.22
N GLN A 44 -11.12 14.37 -11.52
CA GLN A 44 -12.16 15.21 -12.09
C GLN A 44 -13.54 14.88 -11.52
N MET A 45 -13.87 13.60 -11.38
CA MET A 45 -15.14 13.15 -10.79
C MET A 45 -15.26 13.56 -9.32
N VAL A 46 -14.22 13.35 -8.51
CA VAL A 46 -14.14 13.79 -7.11
C VAL A 46 -14.43 15.29 -7.01
N ARG A 47 -13.81 16.09 -7.88
CA ARG A 47 -14.04 17.55 -7.94
C ARG A 47 -15.47 17.93 -8.36
N GLN A 48 -16.05 17.23 -9.34
CA GLN A 48 -17.41 17.50 -9.81
C GLN A 48 -18.48 17.15 -8.77
N LEU A 49 -18.22 16.13 -7.96
CA LEU A 49 -19.11 15.67 -6.91
C LEU A 49 -18.85 16.38 -5.57
N GLU A 50 -17.94 17.35 -5.52
CA GLU A 50 -17.54 18.07 -4.31
C GLU A 50 -17.11 17.12 -3.17
N LEU A 51 -16.53 15.98 -3.53
CA LEU A 51 -15.98 15.04 -2.56
C LEU A 51 -14.63 15.55 -2.06
N THR A 52 -14.35 15.32 -0.77
CA THR A 52 -13.09 15.79 -0.16
C THR A 52 -11.85 15.14 -0.79
N ASP A 53 -11.92 13.84 -1.09
CA ASP A 53 -10.79 13.08 -1.63
C ASP A 53 -11.26 11.75 -2.26
N LEU A 54 -10.38 11.11 -3.02
CA LEU A 54 -10.59 9.77 -3.54
C LEU A 54 -10.42 8.72 -2.44
N SER A 55 -11.34 7.74 -2.37
CA SER A 55 -11.16 6.57 -1.50
C SER A 55 -10.21 5.57 -2.16
N LEU A 56 -8.95 5.49 -1.71
CA LEU A 56 -7.95 4.59 -2.32
C LEU A 56 -8.13 3.13 -1.89
N PHE A 57 -8.59 2.92 -0.65
CA PHE A 57 -8.88 1.62 -0.08
C PHE A 57 -10.27 1.64 0.54
N THR A 58 -10.89 0.47 0.71
CA THR A 58 -12.21 0.33 1.36
C THR A 58 -12.12 -0.36 2.71
N GLU A 59 -10.97 -0.95 3.02
CA GLU A 59 -10.75 -1.79 4.20
C GLU A 59 -10.51 -0.96 5.46
N ALA A 60 -9.25 -0.56 5.72
CA ALA A 60 -8.89 0.23 6.89
C ALA A 60 -9.37 1.69 6.76
N ARG A 61 -10.03 2.21 7.81
CA ARG A 61 -10.67 3.53 7.78
C ARG A 61 -9.68 4.67 7.48
N TYR A 62 -8.51 4.62 8.09
CA TYR A 62 -7.42 5.61 7.89
C TYR A 62 -6.72 5.47 6.54
N THR A 63 -6.95 4.38 5.81
CA THR A 63 -6.42 4.18 4.45
C THR A 63 -7.39 4.64 3.37
N ARG A 64 -8.67 4.90 3.71
CA ARG A 64 -9.67 5.33 2.72
C ARG A 64 -9.38 6.73 2.22
N HIS A 65 -9.29 7.69 3.12
CA HIS A 65 -9.00 9.08 2.82
C HIS A 65 -7.76 9.49 3.59
N LEU A 66 -6.61 9.47 2.91
CA LEU A 66 -5.33 9.81 3.55
C LEU A 66 -5.32 11.24 4.11
N SER A 67 -6.09 12.15 3.51
CA SER A 67 -6.29 13.52 3.99
C SER A 67 -7.20 13.62 5.22
N GLN A 68 -7.99 12.60 5.54
CA GLN A 68 -8.93 12.58 6.66
C GLN A 68 -8.53 11.52 7.70
N ALA A 69 -7.56 11.87 8.54
CA ALA A 69 -7.26 11.09 9.73
C ALA A 69 -8.46 11.10 10.69
N ASP A 70 -8.85 9.93 11.20
CA ASP A 70 -9.90 9.80 12.21
C ASP A 70 -9.35 10.20 13.60
N TYR A 71 -9.64 11.43 14.02
CA TYR A 71 -9.22 11.95 15.33
C TYR A 71 -9.93 11.27 16.52
N HIS A 72 -10.99 10.48 16.30
CA HIS A 72 -11.85 9.97 17.36
C HIS A 72 -11.83 8.45 17.52
N THR A 73 -11.00 7.72 16.78
CA THR A 73 -10.77 6.29 17.03
C THR A 73 -9.81 6.13 18.21
N ALA A 74 -10.30 5.56 19.31
CA ALA A 74 -9.45 5.14 20.43
C ALA A 74 -8.46 4.08 19.93
N PHE A 75 -7.16 4.34 20.08
CA PHE A 75 -6.05 3.57 19.50
C PHE A 75 -6.05 3.63 17.97
N GLN A 76 -5.52 4.73 17.43
CA GLN A 76 -5.23 4.81 16.01
C GLN A 76 -4.22 3.73 15.65
N ASP A 77 -4.58 2.85 14.72
CA ASP A 77 -3.61 1.98 14.09
C ASP A 77 -2.70 2.84 13.21
N HIS A 78 -1.41 2.84 13.54
CA HIS A 78 -0.38 3.52 12.77
C HIS A 78 -0.20 2.84 11.41
N PRO A 79 0.29 3.56 10.38
CA PRO A 79 0.73 2.92 9.15
C PRO A 79 1.71 1.79 9.47
N LEU A 80 1.48 0.58 8.93
CA LEU A 80 2.19 -0.66 9.25
C LEU A 80 1.85 -1.34 10.60
N ALA A 81 0.78 -0.95 11.30
CA ALA A 81 0.27 -1.70 12.44
C ALA A 81 -0.04 -3.15 12.05
N ILE A 82 0.10 -4.07 13.01
CA ILE A 82 -0.35 -5.46 12.86
C ILE A 82 -1.88 -5.45 12.98
N GLU A 83 -2.56 -5.16 11.87
CA GLU A 83 -4.00 -5.17 11.76
C GLU A 83 -4.51 -6.22 10.77
N HIS A 84 -5.83 -6.42 10.75
CA HIS A 84 -6.48 -7.39 9.87
C HIS A 84 -6.61 -6.92 8.42
N PHE A 85 -6.41 -5.63 8.15
CA PHE A 85 -6.60 -5.06 6.82
C PHE A 85 -5.25 -4.97 6.08
N PRO A 86 -5.07 -5.69 4.95
CA PRO A 86 -3.83 -5.64 4.18
C PRO A 86 -3.42 -4.24 3.74
N SER A 87 -4.41 -3.38 3.48
CA SER A 87 -4.23 -1.99 3.05
C SER A 87 -3.36 -1.16 4.02
N GLY A 88 -3.40 -1.42 5.33
CA GLY A 88 -2.59 -0.70 6.32
C GLY A 88 -1.08 -0.91 6.18
N SER A 89 -0.66 -2.02 5.55
CA SER A 89 0.76 -2.30 5.25
C SER A 89 1.27 -1.63 3.97
N LEU A 90 0.36 -1.11 3.13
CA LEU A 90 0.70 -0.48 1.84
C LEU A 90 0.84 1.03 1.94
N ILE A 91 0.40 1.63 3.04
CA ILE A 91 0.44 3.07 3.26
C ILE A 91 1.74 3.42 3.98
N HIS A 92 2.55 4.26 3.34
CA HIS A 92 3.74 4.82 3.97
C HIS A 92 3.41 6.03 4.84
N PRO A 93 4.22 6.31 5.88
CA PRO A 93 4.14 7.58 6.60
C PRO A 93 4.20 8.77 5.63
N PRO A 94 3.48 9.88 5.91
CA PRO A 94 3.54 11.09 5.11
C PRO A 94 4.99 11.52 4.84
N GLN A 95 5.27 11.95 3.61
CA GLN A 95 6.62 12.39 3.20
C GLN A 95 7.17 13.52 4.09
N LEU A 96 6.29 14.37 4.63
CA LEU A 96 6.64 15.43 5.58
C LEU A 96 7.34 14.91 6.84
N LEU A 97 7.08 13.66 7.22
CA LEU A 97 7.63 13.01 8.42
C LEU A 97 8.82 12.08 8.11
N GLN A 98 9.16 11.85 6.84
CA GLN A 98 10.22 10.91 6.43
C GLN A 98 11.66 11.45 6.61
N GLY A 99 11.83 12.68 7.08
CA GLY A 99 13.14 13.31 7.34
C GLY A 99 13.33 13.85 8.76
N THR A 100 12.37 13.61 9.65
CA THR A 100 12.40 14.05 11.05
C THR A 100 12.51 12.81 11.94
N ASP A 101 13.72 12.28 12.08
CA ASP A 101 14.00 11.06 12.85
C ASP A 101 13.70 11.19 14.36
N GLU A 102 13.25 12.34 14.88
CA GLU A 102 13.42 12.61 16.32
C GLU A 102 12.23 13.11 17.15
N VAL A 103 11.07 13.53 16.62
CA VAL A 103 10.05 14.12 17.53
C VAL A 103 8.62 13.87 17.09
N ILE A 104 8.03 12.72 17.42
CA ILE A 104 6.57 12.52 17.26
C ILE A 104 5.90 11.89 18.49
N PHE A 105 6.65 11.24 19.40
CA PHE A 105 6.08 10.75 20.65
C PHE A 105 6.49 11.64 21.83
N PRO A 106 5.66 12.60 22.27
CA PRO A 106 5.80 13.18 23.59
C PRO A 106 5.27 12.17 24.62
N GLU A 107 5.90 11.01 24.74
CA GLU A 107 5.63 10.09 25.84
C GLU A 107 6.50 10.53 27.01
N THR A 108 5.93 11.34 27.91
CA THR A 108 6.31 11.69 29.31
C THR A 108 6.05 13.16 29.70
N ALA A 109 4.98 13.78 29.18
CA ALA A 109 4.44 15.02 29.76
C ALA A 109 3.11 14.76 30.50
N LEU A 110 3.09 13.75 31.37
CA LEU A 110 2.17 13.75 32.51
C LEU A 110 2.83 14.59 33.59
N PRO A 111 2.27 15.74 34.00
CA PRO A 111 2.75 16.40 35.21
C PRO A 111 2.45 15.50 36.41
N ASP A 112 3.39 15.47 37.37
CA ASP A 112 3.27 14.79 38.67
C ASP A 112 1.94 15.06 39.38
#